data_AF-A0A1F8X5Z5-F1
#
_entry.id   AF-A0A1F8X5Z5-F1
#
_cell.length_a   1.000
_cell.length_b   1.000
_cell.length_c   1.000
_cell.angle_alpha   90.00
_cell.angle_beta   90.00
_cell.angle_gamma   90.00
#
_symmetry.space_group_name_H-M   'P 1'
#
loop_
_entity.id
_entity.type
_entity.pdbx_description
1 polymer ?
#
loop_
_entity_poly.entity_id
_entity_poly.type
_entity_poly.pdbx_seq_one_letter_code
_entity_poly.pdbx_strand_id
1 'polypeptide(L)'
;MLHPAKKILLLAALAFLFASCARERFLEAPEEDKKEERPLWWVLQHKETASKELSYEDRWYRYEAEFDYIQPGMDIYMNPLMSLCPIEKATYKVTDKETGEVVRAQTLFQIPCDTCHKR
;
A
#
# COMPACT_ATOMS: atom_id res chain seq x y z
N MET A 1 27.37 -46.59 -19.99
CA MET A 1 25.89 -46.66 -19.88
C MET A 1 25.53 -46.77 -18.40
N LEU A 2 24.90 -45.76 -17.80
CA LEU A 2 24.48 -45.84 -16.39
C LEU A 2 23.33 -46.85 -16.22
N HIS A 3 23.48 -47.78 -15.27
CA HIS A 3 22.45 -48.75 -14.88
C HIS A 3 21.11 -48.06 -14.59
N PRO A 4 19.97 -48.67 -14.98
CA PRO A 4 18.64 -48.06 -14.83
C PRO A 4 18.32 -47.69 -13.38
N ALA A 5 18.78 -48.48 -12.40
CA ALA A 5 18.64 -48.16 -10.97
C ALA A 5 19.37 -46.87 -10.55
N LYS A 6 20.54 -46.58 -11.12
CA LYS A 6 21.31 -45.37 -10.83
C LYS A 6 20.66 -44.12 -11.45
N LYS A 7 19.95 -44.27 -12.58
CA LYS A 7 19.18 -43.18 -13.21
C LYS A 7 17.94 -42.81 -12.41
N ILE A 8 17.24 -43.80 -11.86
CA ILE A 8 16.04 -43.58 -11.03
C ILE A 8 16.42 -42.87 -9.72
N LEU A 9 17.53 -43.29 -9.08
CA LEU A 9 18.03 -42.65 -7.86
C LEU A 9 18.42 -41.18 -8.10
N LEU A 10 19.05 -40.88 -9.24
CA LEU A 10 19.44 -39.51 -9.60
C LEU A 10 18.21 -38.61 -9.84
N LEU A 11 17.17 -39.13 -10.50
CA LEU A 11 15.92 -38.41 -10.74
C LEU A 11 15.13 -38.16 -9.45
N ALA A 12 15.13 -39.12 -8.52
CA ALA A 12 14.51 -38.96 -7.22
C ALA A 12 15.24 -37.92 -6.35
N ALA A 13 16.58 -37.90 -6.38
CA ALA A 13 17.38 -36.89 -5.69
C ALA A 13 17.18 -35.48 -6.29
N LEU A 14 17.05 -35.37 -7.62
CA LEU A 14 16.77 -34.10 -8.29
C LEU A 14 15.37 -33.56 -7.92
N ALA A 15 14.36 -34.44 -7.88
CA ALA A 15 13.00 -34.07 -7.48
C ALA A 15 12.92 -33.59 -6.02
N PHE A 16 13.71 -34.17 -5.11
CA PHE A 16 13.80 -33.74 -3.71
C PHE A 16 14.43 -32.34 -3.55
N LEU A 17 15.40 -31.99 -4.40
CA LEU A 17 16.03 -30.66 -4.39
C LEU A 17 15.12 -29.57 -4.95
N PHE A 18 14.29 -29.87 -5.96
CA PHE A 18 13.30 -28.91 -6.47
C PHE A 18 12.08 -28.74 -5.56
N ALA A 19 11.71 -29.77 -4.79
CA ALA A 19 10.60 -29.67 -3.84
C ALA A 19 10.92 -28.85 -2.58
N SER A 20 12.20 -28.65 -2.25
CA SER A 20 12.63 -27.93 -1.05
C SER A 20 12.83 -26.42 -1.24
N CYS A 21 13.01 -25.93 -2.48
CA CYS A 21 13.09 -24.49 -2.76
C CYS A 21 11.72 -23.80 -2.97
N ALA A 22 10.64 -24.55 -3.18
CA ALA A 22 9.31 -23.97 -3.47
C ALA A 22 8.47 -23.69 -2.21
N ARG A 23 8.94 -24.09 -1.03
CA ARG A 23 8.15 -24.06 0.22
C ARG A 23 8.62 -23.02 1.25
N GLU A 24 9.28 -21.95 0.81
CA GLU A 24 9.64 -20.83 1.69
C GLU A 24 8.78 -19.57 1.49
N ARG A 25 7.79 -19.57 0.58
CA ARG A 25 7.00 -18.34 0.27
C ARG A 25 5.49 -18.42 0.51
N PHE A 26 4.96 -19.51 1.06
CA PHE A 26 3.50 -19.69 1.20
C PHE A 26 3.00 -19.87 2.63
N LEU A 27 3.89 -19.72 3.61
CA LEU A 27 3.53 -19.65 5.03
C LEU A 27 4.17 -18.40 5.60
N GLU A 28 3.74 -17.23 5.12
CA GLU A 28 3.74 -16.06 6.00
C GLU A 28 2.90 -16.49 7.20
N ALA A 29 3.57 -16.67 8.34
CA ALA A 29 2.89 -16.73 9.62
C ALA A 29 1.87 -15.59 9.65
N PRO A 30 0.65 -15.79 10.20
CA PRO A 30 -0.31 -14.69 10.28
C PRO A 30 0.43 -13.50 10.88
N GLU A 31 0.57 -12.41 10.11
CA GLU A 31 1.23 -11.20 10.59
C GLU A 31 0.65 -10.94 11.98
N GLU A 32 1.49 -11.04 13.01
CA GLU A 32 1.10 -10.62 14.34
C GLU A 32 0.49 -9.23 14.18
N ASP A 33 -0.72 -9.02 14.69
CA ASP A 33 -1.41 -7.74 14.60
C ASP A 33 -0.63 -6.71 15.43
N LYS A 34 0.41 -6.15 14.80
CA LYS A 34 1.32 -5.18 15.36
C LYS A 34 0.69 -3.81 15.24
N LYS A 35 0.80 -3.04 16.32
CA LYS A 35 0.37 -1.65 16.39
C LYS A 35 1.30 -0.79 15.52
N GLU A 36 1.04 -0.77 14.21
CA GLU A 36 1.85 -0.06 13.22
C GLU A 36 0.99 0.90 12.38
N GLU A 37 1.51 2.10 12.14
CA GLU A 37 0.87 3.09 11.27
C GLU A 37 0.83 2.57 9.83
N ARG A 38 -0.34 2.64 9.18
CA ARG A 38 -0.46 2.32 7.76
C ARG A 38 0.21 3.39 6.91
N PRO A 39 0.90 3.00 5.82
CA PRO A 39 1.54 3.96 4.95
C PRO A 39 0.49 4.86 4.26
N LEU A 40 0.82 6.13 4.06
CA LEU A 40 -0.10 7.12 3.52
C LEU A 40 -0.77 6.70 2.20
N TRP A 41 -0.02 6.09 1.28
CA TRP A 41 -0.58 5.63 0.00
C TRP A 41 -1.73 4.63 0.18
N TRP A 42 -1.70 3.83 1.25
CA TRP A 42 -2.74 2.86 1.58
C TRP A 42 -3.95 3.56 2.20
N VAL A 43 -3.69 4.51 3.11
CA VAL A 43 -4.74 5.35 3.71
C VAL A 43 -5.52 6.11 2.62
N LEU A 44 -4.81 6.70 1.65
CA LEU A 44 -5.40 7.46 0.54
C LEU A 44 -6.37 6.65 -0.32
N GLN A 45 -6.31 5.31 -0.33
CA GLN A 45 -7.28 4.48 -1.05
C GLN A 45 -8.68 4.53 -0.44
N HIS A 46 -8.81 4.97 0.81
CA HIS A 46 -10.08 5.12 1.52
C HIS A 46 -10.68 6.52 1.35
N LYS A 47 -10.02 7.40 0.61
CA LYS A 47 -10.51 8.74 0.33
C LYS A 47 -11.67 8.66 -0.66
N GLU A 48 -12.79 9.31 -0.35
CA GLU A 48 -13.86 9.49 -1.33
C GLU A 48 -13.38 10.33 -2.53
N THR A 49 -13.83 9.94 -3.73
CA THR A 49 -13.57 10.68 -4.96
C THR A 49 -14.04 12.13 -4.80
N ALA A 50 -13.21 13.10 -5.19
CA ALA A 50 -13.46 14.54 -5.10
C ALA A 50 -13.65 15.14 -3.68
N SER A 51 -13.66 14.35 -2.60
CA SER A 51 -13.71 14.89 -1.23
C SER A 51 -12.46 15.70 -0.89
N LYS A 52 -12.63 16.84 -0.22
CA LYS A 52 -11.52 17.63 0.34
C LYS A 52 -10.99 17.10 1.66
N GLU A 53 -11.63 16.08 2.19
CA GLU A 53 -11.30 15.50 3.49
C GLU A 53 -11.14 13.99 3.37
N LEU A 54 -10.22 13.45 4.15
CA LEU A 54 -10.13 12.04 4.46
C LEU A 54 -10.25 11.91 5.98
N SER A 55 -11.14 11.02 6.41
CA SER A 55 -11.21 10.54 7.78
C SER A 55 -11.36 9.03 7.71
N TYR A 56 -10.34 8.31 8.17
CA TYR A 56 -10.30 6.86 8.15
C TYR A 56 -9.79 6.34 9.48
N GLU A 57 -10.33 5.22 9.96
CA GLU A 57 -9.87 4.57 11.19
C GLU A 57 -9.55 3.12 10.93
N ASP A 58 -8.39 2.68 11.43
CA ASP A 58 -8.11 1.26 11.61
C ASP A 58 -8.29 0.87 13.09
N ARG A 59 -7.74 -0.30 13.45
CA ARG A 59 -7.79 -0.83 14.81
C ARG A 59 -7.11 0.10 15.83
N TRP A 60 -6.04 0.79 15.44
CA TRP A 60 -5.10 1.46 16.33
C TRP A 60 -5.08 2.98 16.15
N TYR A 61 -5.29 3.45 14.93
CA TYR A 61 -5.09 4.85 14.56
C TYR A 61 -6.28 5.44 13.82
N ARG A 62 -6.47 6.74 14.01
CA ARG A 62 -7.32 7.59 13.17
C ARG A 62 -6.44 8.45 12.27
N TYR A 63 -6.74 8.41 10.99
CA TYR A 63 -6.07 9.13 9.93
C TYR A 63 -6.97 10.23 9.42
N GLU A 64 -6.47 11.47 9.45
CA GLU A 64 -7.20 12.65 9.01
C GLU A 64 -6.34 13.38 7.97
N ALA A 65 -6.95 13.78 6.85
CA ALA A 65 -6.30 14.65 5.88
C ALA A 65 -7.26 15.71 5.36
N GLU A 66 -6.77 16.94 5.22
CA GLU A 66 -7.47 18.02 4.52
C GLU A 66 -6.66 18.41 3.28
N PHE A 67 -7.33 18.46 2.14
CA PHE A 67 -6.72 18.65 0.82
C PHE A 67 -7.05 20.04 0.27
N ASP A 68 -5.99 20.81 0.01
CA ASP A 68 -6.05 22.09 -0.69
C ASP A 68 -6.01 21.87 -2.20
N TYR A 69 -6.99 22.45 -2.90
CA TYR A 69 -7.21 22.38 -4.36
C TYR A 69 -7.40 20.94 -4.87
N ILE A 70 -8.61 20.59 -5.32
CA ILE A 70 -8.89 19.32 -6.01
C ILE A 70 -9.52 19.65 -7.36
N GLN A 71 -8.80 19.38 -8.45
CA GLN A 71 -9.35 19.47 -9.79
C GLN A 71 -9.36 18.07 -10.43
N PRO A 72 -10.49 17.37 -10.50
CA PRO A 72 -10.52 16.03 -11.08
C PRO A 72 -9.97 16.06 -12.53
N GLY A 73 -8.93 15.27 -12.83
CA GLY A 73 -8.47 15.05 -14.21
C GLY A 73 -9.56 14.41 -15.08
N MET A 74 -9.49 14.50 -16.41
CA MET A 74 -10.54 13.94 -17.28
C MET A 74 -10.72 12.42 -17.11
N ASP A 75 -9.70 11.72 -16.59
CA ASP A 75 -9.67 10.26 -16.41
C ASP A 75 -10.13 9.80 -15.03
N ILE A 76 -10.94 10.58 -14.31
CA ILE A 76 -11.33 10.22 -12.93
C ILE A 76 -12.09 8.91 -12.80
N TYR A 77 -12.67 8.44 -13.89
CA TYR A 77 -13.44 7.19 -13.96
C TYR A 77 -12.59 5.99 -14.42
N MET A 78 -11.33 6.21 -14.80
CA MET A 78 -10.45 5.16 -15.37
C MET A 78 -9.55 4.51 -14.31
N ASN A 79 -9.07 5.28 -13.31
CA ASN A 79 -8.25 4.76 -12.22
C ASN A 79 -8.35 5.66 -10.97
N PRO A 80 -8.78 5.15 -9.79
CA PRO A 80 -8.88 5.92 -8.55
C PRO A 80 -7.58 6.58 -8.08
N LEU A 81 -6.40 6.09 -8.46
CA LEU A 81 -5.12 6.73 -8.14
C LEU A 81 -4.80 7.89 -9.10
N MET A 82 -5.26 7.82 -10.35
CA MET A 82 -5.06 8.86 -11.37
C MET A 82 -6.17 9.92 -11.35
N SER A 83 -7.33 9.59 -10.78
CA SER A 83 -8.47 10.50 -10.61
C SER A 83 -8.20 11.63 -9.63
N LEU A 84 -7.11 11.54 -8.88
CA LEU A 84 -6.78 12.40 -7.74
C LEU A 84 -5.72 13.46 -8.05
N CYS A 85 -5.46 13.74 -9.33
CA CYS A 85 -4.58 14.82 -9.74
C CYS A 85 -5.41 16.03 -10.21
N PRO A 86 -5.18 17.27 -9.68
CA PRO A 86 -4.19 17.70 -8.71
C PRO A 86 -4.73 17.93 -7.29
N ILE A 87 -4.02 17.41 -6.28
CA ILE A 87 -4.03 17.89 -4.89
C ILE A 87 -2.80 18.79 -4.75
N GLU A 88 -2.95 20.09 -4.48
CA GLU A 88 -1.78 20.99 -4.38
C GLU A 88 -1.03 20.78 -3.06
N LYS A 89 -1.80 20.66 -1.99
CA LYS A 89 -1.30 20.51 -0.63
C LYS A 89 -2.26 19.66 0.19
N ALA A 90 -1.71 18.91 1.15
CA ALA A 90 -2.50 18.16 2.11
C ALA A 90 -1.96 18.38 3.53
N THR A 91 -2.84 18.69 4.48
CA THR A 91 -2.51 18.63 5.91
C THR A 91 -2.93 17.27 6.42
N TYR A 92 -1.97 16.45 6.86
CA TYR A 92 -2.19 15.07 7.29
C TYR A 92 -1.86 14.90 8.78
N LYS A 93 -2.72 14.18 9.49
CA LYS A 93 -2.62 13.94 10.93
C LYS A 93 -2.97 12.48 11.23
N VAL A 94 -2.19 11.85 12.09
CA VAL A 94 -2.45 10.51 12.62
C VAL A 94 -2.57 10.60 14.13
N THR A 95 -3.67 10.07 14.66
CA THR A 95 -3.97 10.06 16.10
C THR A 95 -4.04 8.63 16.59
N ASP A 96 -3.31 8.29 17.64
CA ASP A 96 -3.45 7.03 18.35
C ASP A 96 -4.81 7.00 19.06
N LYS A 97 -5.63 5.98 18.79
CA LYS A 97 -7.00 5.91 19.31
C LYS A 97 -7.06 5.58 20.80
N GLU A 98 -6.02 4.94 21.33
CA GLU A 98 -5.95 4.53 22.72
C GLU A 98 -5.53 5.69 23.62
N THR A 99 -4.50 6.43 23.20
CA THR A 99 -3.95 7.55 24.00
C THR A 99 -4.55 8.90 23.62
N GLY A 100 -5.12 9.03 22.43
CA GLY A 100 -5.55 10.31 21.86
C GLY A 100 -4.41 11.20 21.38
N GLU A 101 -3.17 10.71 21.42
CA GLU A 101 -1.99 11.49 21.03
C GLU A 101 -1.84 11.57 19.51
N VAL A 102 -1.42 12.74 19.03
CA VAL A 102 -1.05 12.92 17.62
C VAL A 102 0.36 12.38 17.41
N VAL A 103 0.45 11.19 16.82
CA VAL A 103 1.74 10.50 16.56
C VAL A 103 2.43 11.01 15.28
N ARG A 104 1.67 11.67 14.39
CA ARG A 104 2.20 12.33 13.20
C ARG A 104 1.33 13.51 12.81
N ALA A 105 1.97 14.63 12.47
CA ALA A 105 1.34 15.77 11.82
C ALA A 105 2.30 16.32 10.77
N GLN A 106 1.87 16.39 9.52
CA GLN A 106 2.70 16.84 8.40
C GLN A 106 1.89 17.59 7.37
N THR A 107 2.54 18.53 6.70
CA THR A 107 2.01 19.15 5.48
C THR A 107 2.75 18.59 4.28
N LEU A 108 2.00 18.04 3.33
CA LEU A 108 2.51 17.46 2.10
C LEU A 108 2.18 18.37 0.94
N PHE A 109 3.07 18.42 -0.03
CA PHE A 109 2.91 19.18 -1.26
C PHE A 109 3.11 18.23 -2.43
N GLN A 110 2.23 18.30 -3.42
CA GLN A 110 2.46 17.61 -4.68
C GLN A 110 3.16 18.57 -5.62
N ILE A 111 4.28 18.14 -6.20
CA ILE A 111 4.89 18.89 -7.30
C ILE A 111 3.93 18.78 -8.49
N PRO A 112 3.46 19.91 -9.03
CA PRO A 112 2.51 19.91 -10.13
C PRO A 112 3.06 19.15 -11.34
N CYS A 113 2.33 18.14 -11.84
CA CYS A 113 2.65 17.52 -13.12
C CYS A 113 1.97 18.27 -14.28
N ASP A 114 2.73 18.61 -15.32
CA ASP A 114 2.30 19.50 -16.42
C ASP A 114 1.02 19.06 -17.14
N THR A 115 0.71 17.75 -17.12
CA THR A 115 -0.46 17.17 -17.78
C THR A 115 -1.78 17.47 -17.04
N CYS A 116 -1.73 17.67 -15.71
CA CYS A 116 -2.92 17.95 -14.89
C CYS A 116 -2.86 19.31 -14.17
N HIS A 117 -1.70 19.97 -14.15
CA HIS A 117 -1.45 21.19 -13.36
C HIS A 117 -1.03 22.42 -14.20
N LYS A 118 -1.19 22.40 -15.53
CA LYS A 118 -1.01 23.60 -16.35
C LYS A 118 -2.07 24.66 -15.96
N ARG A 119 -1.69 25.54 -15.04
CA ARG A 119 -2.30 26.86 -14.87
C ARG A 119 -1.79 27.79 -15.96
#